data_AF-A0AA39NV25-F1
#
_entry.id   AF-A0AA39NV25-F1
#
_cell.length_a   1.000
_cell.length_b   1.000
_cell.length_c   1.000
_cell.angle_alpha   90.00
_cell.angle_beta   90.00
_cell.angle_gamma   90.00
#
_symmetry.space_group_name_H-M   'P 1'
#
loop_
_entity.id
_entity.type
_entity.pdbx_description
1 polymer ?
#
loop_
_entity_poly.entity_id
_entity_poly.type
_entity_poly.pdbx_seq_one_letter_code
_entity_poly.pdbx_strand_id
1 'polypeptide(L)'
;MARYWAHCESNTSRLVIDEAHQVLSQSQFRHAFEKIKQLAAVAIPHIFLTATLPIRMEQEFLLEVGMPQSTQIIRAPTSRPNISYNLVRFNSNVTATFRLIRDLTKLMEQSFMSPGQIGIIFAQEISDVEQIAEALQCSRSHSRMNATERAQDYNAWISGQVRWMVSTTTLTHGIDLPNI
;
A
#
# COMPACT_ATOMS: atom_id res chain seq x y z
N MET A 1 17.46 6.52 -25.86
CA MET A 1 16.97 5.41 -25.02
C MET A 1 16.78 4.12 -25.80
N ALA A 2 16.15 4.12 -26.99
CA ALA A 2 16.02 2.91 -27.83
C ALA A 2 17.35 2.19 -28.11
N ARG A 3 18.46 2.93 -28.30
CA ARG A 3 19.81 2.36 -28.52
C ARG A 3 20.42 1.63 -27.33
N TYR A 4 20.04 1.95 -26.08
CA TYR A 4 20.58 1.27 -24.89
C TYR A 4 19.95 -0.13 -24.74
N TRP A 5 18.65 -0.22 -24.97
CA TRP A 5 17.90 -1.49 -24.92
C TRP A 5 18.26 -2.42 -26.07
N ALA A 6 18.49 -1.88 -27.28
CA ALA A 6 18.99 -2.64 -28.42
C ALA A 6 20.35 -3.32 -28.15
N HIS A 7 21.21 -2.72 -27.30
CA HIS A 7 22.49 -3.32 -26.92
C HIS A 7 22.34 -4.46 -25.89
N CYS A 8 21.20 -4.51 -25.19
CA CYS A 8 20.84 -5.56 -24.23
C CYS A 8 19.91 -6.63 -24.82
N GLU A 9 19.57 -6.56 -26.12
CA GLU A 9 18.67 -7.53 -26.79
C GLU A 9 19.18 -8.96 -26.71
N SER A 10 20.50 -9.16 -26.62
CA SER A 10 21.10 -10.49 -26.46
C SER A 10 21.14 -11.01 -25.01
N ASN A 11 20.64 -10.27 -24.01
CA ASN A 11 20.65 -10.69 -22.59
C ASN A 11 19.39 -10.36 -21.78
N THR A 12 18.42 -9.63 -22.33
CA THR A 12 17.17 -9.28 -21.61
C THR A 12 16.06 -10.27 -21.95
N SER A 13 15.60 -11.06 -20.98
CA SER A 13 14.58 -12.09 -21.23
C SER A 13 13.13 -11.63 -21.06
N ARG A 14 12.87 -10.48 -20.41
CA ARG A 14 11.52 -9.94 -20.14
C ARG A 14 11.56 -8.51 -19.61
N LEU A 15 10.48 -7.77 -19.83
CA LEU A 15 10.18 -6.49 -19.19
C LEU A 15 9.10 -6.70 -18.12
N VAL A 16 9.31 -6.13 -16.93
CA VAL A 16 8.31 -6.13 -15.86
C VAL A 16 8.03 -4.70 -15.44
N ILE A 17 6.76 -4.29 -15.44
CA ILE A 17 6.32 -2.96 -15.01
C ILE A 17 5.37 -3.16 -13.83
N ASP A 18 5.81 -2.68 -12.66
CA ASP A 18 4.99 -2.66 -11.45
C ASP A 18 4.14 -1.39 -11.37
N GLU A 19 3.05 -1.44 -10.62
CA GLU A 19 2.04 -0.38 -10.51
C GLU A 19 1.55 0.14 -11.89
N ALA A 20 1.38 -0.77 -12.84
CA ALA A 20 1.19 -0.43 -14.24
C ALA A 20 -0.07 0.42 -14.51
N HIS A 21 -1.08 0.36 -13.64
CA HIS A 21 -2.27 1.20 -13.73
C HIS A 21 -1.97 2.70 -13.71
N GLN A 22 -0.80 3.13 -13.19
CA GLN A 22 -0.39 4.53 -13.18
C GLN A 22 -0.26 5.14 -14.59
N VAL A 23 -0.08 4.31 -15.62
CA VAL A 23 -0.10 4.76 -17.03
C VAL A 23 -1.40 5.49 -17.35
N LEU A 24 -2.53 5.05 -16.80
CA LEU A 24 -3.85 5.64 -17.04
C LEU A 24 -4.11 6.91 -16.24
N SER A 25 -3.60 6.97 -14.99
CA SER A 25 -3.92 8.06 -14.06
C SER A 25 -2.89 9.20 -14.06
N GLN A 26 -1.64 8.93 -14.45
CA GLN A 26 -0.54 9.90 -14.41
C GLN A 26 -0.06 10.34 -15.79
N SER A 27 -0.74 9.95 -16.87
CA SER A 27 -0.41 10.36 -18.24
C SER A 27 -0.34 11.88 -18.42
N GLN A 28 -1.12 12.65 -17.66
CA GLN A 28 -1.07 14.12 -17.67
C GLN A 28 0.06 14.74 -16.83
N PHE A 29 0.65 13.99 -15.89
CA PHE A 29 1.62 14.51 -14.92
C PHE A 29 3.06 14.03 -15.15
N ARG A 30 3.25 12.94 -15.90
CA ARG A 30 4.57 12.35 -16.14
C ARG A 30 4.72 11.93 -17.60
N HIS A 31 5.30 12.82 -18.41
CA HIS A 31 5.73 12.55 -19.80
C HIS A 31 6.64 11.31 -19.96
N ALA A 32 7.21 10.79 -18.87
CA ALA A 32 7.94 9.53 -18.87
C ALA A 32 7.06 8.32 -19.29
N PHE A 33 5.74 8.36 -19.05
CA PHE A 33 4.83 7.26 -19.42
C PHE A 33 4.57 7.16 -20.93
N GLU A 34 4.70 8.25 -21.69
CA GLU A 34 4.64 8.21 -23.16
C GLU A 34 5.73 7.29 -23.75
N LYS A 35 6.85 7.13 -23.03
CA LYS A 35 7.94 6.22 -23.42
C LYS A 35 7.61 4.75 -23.15
N ILE A 36 6.67 4.44 -22.27
CA ILE A 36 6.29 3.05 -21.98
C ILE A 36 5.61 2.41 -23.19
N LYS A 37 4.78 3.17 -23.92
CA LYS A 37 4.20 2.69 -25.18
C LYS A 37 5.26 2.31 -26.22
N GLN A 38 6.40 3.00 -26.23
CA GLN A 38 7.51 2.66 -27.12
C GLN A 38 8.18 1.34 -26.76
N LEU A 39 8.08 0.90 -25.50
CA LEU A 39 8.63 -0.39 -25.06
C LEU A 39 7.86 -1.57 -25.64
N ALA A 40 6.62 -1.37 -26.10
CA ALA A 40 5.84 -2.40 -26.80
C ALA A 40 6.54 -2.93 -28.07
N ALA A 41 7.40 -2.12 -28.70
CA ALA A 41 8.14 -2.52 -29.89
C ALA A 41 9.33 -3.46 -29.61
N VAL A 42 9.72 -3.62 -28.34
CA VAL A 42 10.83 -4.50 -27.96
C VAL A 42 10.34 -5.94 -28.00
N ALA A 43 10.99 -6.81 -28.77
CA ALA A 43 10.58 -8.20 -29.00
C ALA A 43 10.93 -9.15 -27.83
N ILE A 44 10.48 -8.80 -26.62
CA ILE A 44 10.59 -9.60 -25.39
C ILE A 44 9.22 -9.71 -24.71
N PRO A 45 8.98 -10.69 -23.82
CA PRO A 45 7.76 -10.73 -23.02
C PRO A 45 7.60 -9.51 -22.09
N HIS A 46 6.40 -8.94 -22.05
CA HIS A 46 6.02 -7.85 -21.12
C HIS A 46 5.09 -8.38 -20.05
N ILE A 47 5.40 -8.05 -18.79
CA ILE A 47 4.58 -8.39 -17.63
C ILE A 47 4.19 -7.08 -16.94
N PHE A 48 2.90 -6.84 -16.81
CA PHE A 48 2.35 -5.67 -16.13
C PHE A 48 1.70 -6.13 -14.82
N LEU A 49 2.20 -5.62 -13.70
CA LEU A 49 1.70 -5.94 -12.37
C LEU A 49 0.88 -4.75 -11.84
N THR A 50 -0.29 -5.02 -11.29
CA THR A 50 -1.16 -4.02 -10.70
C THR A 50 -2.20 -4.66 -9.79
N ALA A 51 -2.48 -4.03 -8.65
CA ALA A 51 -3.54 -4.44 -7.75
C ALA A 51 -4.90 -3.78 -8.07
N THR A 52 -4.89 -2.61 -8.72
CA THR A 52 -6.02 -1.67 -8.69
C THR A 52 -6.62 -1.35 -10.07
N LEU A 53 -6.25 -2.06 -11.13
CA LEU A 53 -6.81 -1.84 -12.47
C LEU A 53 -8.27 -2.35 -12.57
N PRO A 54 -9.27 -1.46 -12.75
CA PRO A 54 -10.66 -1.88 -12.93
C PRO A 54 -10.86 -2.58 -14.28
N ILE A 55 -11.73 -3.59 -14.33
CA ILE A 55 -12.03 -4.37 -15.54
C ILE A 55 -12.41 -3.45 -16.72
N ARG A 56 -13.24 -2.43 -16.46
CA ARG A 56 -13.67 -1.46 -17.48
C ARG A 56 -12.53 -0.66 -18.12
N MET A 57 -11.35 -0.61 -17.50
CA MET A 57 -10.18 0.14 -17.96
C MET A 57 -9.12 -0.75 -18.61
N GLU A 58 -9.31 -2.07 -18.67
CA GLU A 58 -8.32 -3.00 -19.24
C GLU A 58 -8.04 -2.71 -20.72
N GLN A 59 -9.09 -2.46 -21.50
CA GLN A 59 -8.94 -2.17 -22.93
C GLN A 59 -8.16 -0.89 -23.16
N GLU A 60 -8.49 0.17 -22.42
CA GLU A 60 -7.79 1.46 -22.44
C GLU A 60 -6.33 1.31 -22.00
N PHE A 61 -6.09 0.55 -20.93
CA PHE A 61 -4.75 0.25 -20.45
C PHE A 61 -3.89 -0.40 -21.52
N LEU A 62 -4.39 -1.45 -22.19
CA LEU A 62 -3.68 -2.13 -23.25
C LEU A 62 -3.35 -1.19 -24.44
N LEU A 63 -4.25 -0.27 -24.78
CA LEU A 63 -4.01 0.75 -25.81
C LEU A 63 -2.90 1.73 -25.42
N GLU A 64 -2.87 2.14 -24.16
CA GLU A 64 -1.85 3.06 -23.64
C GLU A 64 -0.48 2.39 -23.56
N VAL A 65 -0.39 1.13 -23.14
CA VAL A 65 0.88 0.39 -23.09
C VAL A 65 1.28 -0.22 -24.44
N GLY A 66 0.44 -0.09 -25.48
CA GLY A 66 0.73 -0.59 -26.83
C GLY A 66 0.64 -2.11 -26.97
N MET A 67 -0.11 -2.78 -26.10
CA MET A 67 -0.29 -4.23 -26.11
C MET A 67 -1.56 -4.64 -26.86
N PRO A 68 -1.59 -5.82 -27.51
CA PRO A 68 -2.79 -6.33 -28.18
C PRO A 68 -3.95 -6.55 -27.20
N GLN A 69 -5.19 -6.39 -27.68
CA GLN A 69 -6.38 -6.73 -26.89
C GLN A 69 -6.49 -8.23 -26.56
N SER A 70 -5.75 -9.08 -27.27
CA SER A 70 -5.60 -10.51 -27.00
C SER A 70 -4.60 -10.84 -25.88
N THR A 71 -4.02 -9.83 -25.23
CA THR A 71 -3.07 -10.02 -24.12
C THR A 71 -3.72 -10.80 -22.98
N GLN A 72 -3.00 -11.79 -22.45
CA GLN A 72 -3.48 -12.59 -21.34
C GLN A 72 -3.60 -11.74 -20.07
N ILE A 73 -4.78 -11.75 -19.44
CA ILE A 73 -5.05 -11.11 -18.16
C ILE A 73 -5.28 -12.20 -17.11
N ILE A 74 -4.46 -12.17 -16.06
CA ILE A 74 -4.59 -13.08 -14.91
C ILE A 74 -5.06 -12.26 -13.72
N ARG A 75 -6.14 -12.70 -13.08
CA ARG A 75 -6.75 -11.99 -11.93
C ARG A 75 -6.85 -12.91 -10.73
N ALA A 76 -6.18 -12.53 -9.65
CA ALA A 76 -6.35 -13.17 -8.36
C ALA A 76 -7.58 -12.57 -7.63
N PRO A 77 -8.30 -13.36 -6.82
CA PRO A 77 -9.32 -12.83 -5.94
C PRO A 77 -8.72 -11.90 -4.90
N THR A 78 -9.42 -10.82 -4.57
CA THR A 78 -9.03 -9.88 -3.51
C THR A 78 -9.61 -10.29 -2.14
N SER A 79 -10.48 -11.31 -2.10
CA SER A 79 -11.08 -11.80 -0.86
C SER A 79 -10.03 -12.45 0.04
N ARG A 80 -10.08 -12.10 1.33
CA ARG A 80 -9.20 -12.64 2.37
C ARG A 80 -10.09 -13.25 3.45
N PRO A 81 -10.33 -14.58 3.43
CA PRO A 81 -11.27 -15.23 4.34
C PRO A 81 -10.82 -15.16 5.81
N ASN A 82 -9.54 -14.86 6.04
CA ASN A 82 -8.97 -14.65 7.36
C ASN A 82 -9.15 -13.20 7.89
N ILE A 83 -9.83 -12.32 7.15
CA ILE A 83 -10.09 -10.93 7.56
C ILE A 83 -11.59 -10.77 7.87
N SER A 84 -11.89 -10.19 9.04
CA SER A 84 -13.25 -9.82 9.42
C SER A 84 -13.44 -8.30 9.32
N TYR A 85 -14.58 -7.86 8.78
CA TYR A 85 -14.94 -6.45 8.69
C TYR A 85 -15.96 -6.11 9.77
N ASN A 86 -15.62 -5.18 10.67
CA ASN A 86 -16.47 -4.76 11.77
C ASN A 86 -16.69 -3.25 11.71
N LEU A 87 -17.94 -2.79 11.88
CA LEU A 87 -18.29 -1.38 11.90
C LEU A 87 -18.81 -0.99 13.29
N VAL A 88 -18.08 -0.09 13.95
CA VAL A 88 -18.49 0.49 15.23
C VAL A 88 -18.97 1.92 14.98
N ARG A 89 -20.23 2.20 15.30
CA ARG A 89 -20.80 3.55 15.24
C ARG A 89 -20.74 4.19 16.61
N PHE A 90 -20.33 5.45 16.69
CA PHE A 90 -20.29 6.21 17.93
C PHE A 90 -20.66 7.67 17.68
N ASN A 91 -21.04 8.38 18.75
CA ASN A 91 -21.29 9.82 18.71
C ASN A 91 -20.08 10.56 19.27
N SER A 92 -19.35 11.27 18.40
CA SER A 92 -18.14 12.03 18.77
C SER A 92 -18.41 13.18 19.75
N ASN A 93 -19.65 13.65 19.87
CA ASN A 93 -20.03 14.67 20.86
C ASN A 93 -20.19 14.08 22.27
N VAL A 94 -20.33 12.77 22.39
CA VAL A 94 -20.53 12.06 23.66
C VAL A 94 -19.25 11.33 24.07
N THR A 95 -18.55 10.72 23.12
CA THR A 95 -17.32 9.97 23.36
C THR A 95 -16.23 10.47 22.43
N ALA A 96 -15.16 11.01 23.01
CA ALA A 96 -13.99 11.42 22.25
C ALA A 96 -13.39 10.22 21.51
N THR A 97 -13.05 10.39 20.23
CA THR A 97 -12.55 9.34 19.34
C THR A 97 -11.38 8.55 19.93
N PHE A 98 -10.40 9.23 20.54
CA PHE A 98 -9.25 8.57 21.15
C PHE A 98 -9.63 7.64 22.32
N ARG A 99 -10.69 7.97 23.09
CA ARG A 99 -11.17 7.10 24.19
C ARG A 99 -11.76 5.81 23.64
N LEU A 100 -12.57 5.93 22.58
CA LEU A 100 -13.11 4.76 21.90
C LEU A 100 -11.98 3.87 21.35
N ILE A 101 -11.00 4.45 20.66
CA ILE A 101 -9.85 3.71 20.13
C ILE A 101 -9.06 3.01 21.24
N ARG A 102 -8.85 3.67 22.38
CA ARG A 102 -8.20 3.04 23.55
C ARG A 102 -8.99 1.86 24.10
N ASP A 103 -10.31 1.97 24.18
CA ASP A 103 -11.12 0.89 24.73
C ASP A 103 -11.20 -0.28 23.73
N LEU A 104 -11.24 0.01 22.43
CA LEU A 104 -11.19 -1.00 21.36
C LEU A 104 -9.84 -1.73 21.31
N THR A 105 -8.72 -1.02 21.39
CA THR A 105 -7.38 -1.64 21.40
C THR A 105 -7.21 -2.58 22.58
N LYS A 106 -7.66 -2.21 23.77
CA LYS A 106 -7.68 -3.10 24.94
C LYS A 106 -8.55 -4.34 24.72
N LEU A 107 -9.74 -4.18 24.14
CA LEU A 107 -10.60 -5.31 23.80
C LEU A 107 -9.93 -6.24 22.77
N MET A 108 -9.28 -5.68 21.74
CA MET A 108 -8.55 -6.44 20.73
C MET A 108 -7.42 -7.26 21.38
N GLU A 109 -6.62 -6.63 22.22
CA GLU A 109 -5.54 -7.29 22.96
C GLU A 109 -6.04 -8.44 23.86
N GLN A 110 -7.17 -8.26 24.52
CA GLN A 110 -7.69 -9.22 25.50
C GLN A 110 -8.46 -10.38 24.87
N SER A 111 -9.13 -10.15 23.74
CA SER A 111 -10.11 -11.10 23.19
C SER A 111 -9.76 -11.65 21.81
N PHE A 112 -8.86 -10.98 21.07
CA PHE A 112 -8.63 -11.31 19.66
C PHE A 112 -7.15 -11.44 19.28
N MET A 113 -6.23 -10.87 20.07
CA MET A 113 -4.80 -10.93 19.78
C MET A 113 -4.06 -11.94 20.65
N SER A 114 -3.29 -12.81 20.01
CA SER A 114 -2.34 -13.71 20.62
C SER A 114 -1.03 -12.98 21.00
N PRO A 115 -0.20 -13.58 21.88
CA PRO A 115 1.16 -13.10 22.12
C PRO A 115 1.94 -12.96 20.81
N GLY A 116 2.64 -11.84 20.62
CA GLY A 116 3.43 -11.56 19.42
C GLY A 116 2.65 -11.00 18.23
N GLN A 117 1.32 -10.91 18.30
CA GLN A 117 0.55 -10.13 17.32
C GLN A 117 0.66 -8.63 17.60
N ILE A 118 0.71 -7.86 16.51
CA ILE A 118 0.82 -6.40 16.49
C ILE A 118 -0.33 -5.85 15.65
N GLY A 119 -0.62 -4.56 15.76
CA GLY A 119 -1.74 -3.94 15.04
C GLY A 119 -1.43 -2.53 14.56
N ILE A 120 -2.24 -2.06 13.60
CA ILE A 120 -2.12 -0.72 13.00
C ILE A 120 -3.44 0.02 13.17
N ILE A 121 -3.35 1.30 13.55
CA ILE A 121 -4.47 2.22 13.62
C ILE A 121 -4.23 3.30 12.55
N PHE A 122 -5.09 3.35 11.54
CA PHE A 122 -5.04 4.41 10.55
C PHE A 122 -5.87 5.62 11.00
N ALA A 123 -5.26 6.80 10.98
CA ALA A 123 -5.92 8.07 11.24
C ALA A 123 -5.78 9.01 10.04
N GLN A 124 -6.72 9.93 9.89
CA GLN A 124 -6.77 10.84 8.74
C GLN A 124 -5.75 11.98 8.87
N GLU A 125 -5.73 12.64 10.04
CA GLU A 125 -4.88 13.80 10.28
C GLU A 125 -3.65 13.45 11.11
N ILE A 126 -2.56 14.18 10.89
CA ILE A 126 -1.33 14.03 11.68
C ILE A 126 -1.59 14.33 13.17
N SER A 127 -2.43 15.33 13.46
CA SER A 127 -2.80 15.65 14.84
C SER A 127 -3.49 14.49 15.56
N ASP A 128 -4.28 13.70 14.82
CA ASP A 128 -4.95 12.53 15.38
C ASP A 128 -3.94 11.42 15.66
N VAL A 129 -3.00 11.19 14.74
CA VAL A 129 -1.90 10.23 14.95
C VAL A 129 -1.15 10.55 16.23
N GLU A 130 -0.77 11.81 16.42
CA GLU A 130 -0.03 12.27 17.60
C GLU A 130 -0.86 12.11 18.89
N GLN A 131 -2.13 12.55 18.88
CA GLN A 131 -3.01 12.46 20.04
C GLN A 131 -3.30 11.00 20.44
N ILE A 132 -3.53 10.12 19.46
CA ILE A 132 -3.81 8.70 19.72
C ILE A 132 -2.53 8.01 20.21
N ALA A 133 -1.37 8.26 19.58
CA ALA A 133 -0.11 7.66 19.98
C ALA A 133 0.28 8.07 21.41
N GLU A 134 0.09 9.33 21.78
CA GLU A 134 0.29 9.80 23.15
C GLU A 134 -0.69 9.14 24.13
N ALA A 135 -1.98 9.06 23.78
CA ALA A 135 -2.99 8.46 24.65
C ALA A 135 -2.79 6.94 24.86
N LEU A 136 -2.25 6.23 23.87
CA LEU A 136 -1.98 4.80 23.91
C LEU A 136 -0.55 4.45 24.32
N GLN A 137 0.35 5.44 24.38
CA GLN A 137 1.79 5.24 24.57
C GLN A 137 2.37 4.23 23.58
N CYS A 138 2.06 4.42 22.29
CA CYS A 138 2.46 3.52 21.20
C CYS A 138 3.20 4.26 20.09
N SER A 139 3.69 3.52 19.09
CA SER A 139 4.48 4.09 17.99
C SER A 139 3.62 4.84 16.99
N ARG A 140 4.26 5.77 16.26
CA ARG A 140 3.62 6.61 15.25
C ARG A 140 4.37 6.62 13.92
N SER A 141 3.64 6.86 12.83
CA SER A 141 4.22 7.13 11.52
C SER A 141 3.41 8.16 10.74
N HIS A 142 4.03 9.29 10.41
CA HIS A 142 3.46 10.30 9.52
C HIS A 142 4.56 11.08 8.79
N SER A 143 4.15 11.94 7.84
CA SER A 143 5.06 12.62 6.90
C SER A 143 5.95 13.68 7.55
N ARG A 144 5.57 14.21 8.72
CA ARG A 144 6.37 15.22 9.46
C ARG A 144 7.50 14.63 10.31
N MET A 145 7.52 13.32 10.54
CA MET A 145 8.60 12.68 11.30
C MET A 145 9.89 12.68 10.50
N ASN A 146 11.01 12.85 11.20
CA ASN A 146 12.32 12.65 10.60
C ASN A 146 12.62 11.15 10.44
N ALA A 147 13.66 10.82 9.67
CA ALA A 147 14.01 9.43 9.36
C ALA A 147 14.38 8.62 10.61
N THR A 148 15.05 9.25 11.57
CA THR A 148 15.49 8.61 12.82
C THR A 148 14.30 8.25 13.70
N GLU A 149 13.39 9.19 13.94
CA GLU A 149 12.16 8.97 14.72
C GLU A 149 11.32 7.85 14.09
N ARG A 150 11.11 7.92 12.76
CA ARG A 150 10.33 6.93 12.04
C ARG A 150 10.96 5.53 12.15
N ALA A 151 12.28 5.42 12.05
CA ALA A 151 12.98 4.16 12.19
C ALA A 151 12.89 3.60 13.62
N GLN A 152 13.00 4.46 14.64
CA GLN A 152 12.87 4.05 16.04
C GLN A 152 11.48 3.49 16.33
N ASP A 153 10.42 4.22 15.94
CA ASP A 153 9.04 3.79 16.13
C ASP A 153 8.71 2.53 15.33
N TYR A 154 9.18 2.46 14.09
CA TYR A 154 9.02 1.25 13.28
C TYR A 154 9.68 0.04 13.95
N ASN A 155 10.92 0.17 14.44
CA ASN A 155 11.65 -0.91 15.10
C ASN A 155 11.01 -1.36 16.42
N ALA A 156 10.52 -0.40 17.23
CA ALA A 156 9.81 -0.70 18.47
C ALA A 156 8.52 -1.49 18.19
N TRP A 157 7.81 -1.15 17.12
CA TRP A 157 6.59 -1.84 16.72
C TRP A 157 6.85 -3.24 16.15
N ILE A 158 7.75 -3.38 15.16
CA ILE A 158 8.01 -4.69 14.54
C ILE A 158 8.64 -5.71 15.51
N SER A 159 9.39 -5.24 16.51
CA SER A 159 9.96 -6.10 17.55
C SER A 159 8.93 -6.56 18.58
N GLY A 160 7.72 -5.98 18.56
CA GLY A 160 6.68 -6.22 19.56
C GLY A 160 6.92 -5.53 20.90
N GLN A 161 7.92 -4.64 21.00
CA GLN A 161 8.13 -3.80 22.19
C GLN A 161 6.89 -2.95 22.46
N VAL A 162 6.28 -2.42 21.40
CA VAL A 162 4.94 -1.84 21.43
C VAL A 162 4.04 -2.60 20.45
N ARG A 163 2.78 -2.84 20.84
CA ARG A 163 1.86 -3.64 20.03
C ARG A 163 1.18 -2.86 18.91
N TRP A 164 1.03 -1.55 19.07
CA TRP A 164 0.28 -0.71 18.14
C TRP A 164 1.16 0.32 17.45
N MET A 165 0.85 0.56 16.19
CA MET A 165 1.38 1.66 15.39
C MET A 165 0.21 2.52 14.90
N VAL A 166 0.25 3.82 15.16
CA VAL A 166 -0.72 4.77 14.60
C VAL A 166 -0.12 5.45 13.39
N SER A 167 -0.81 5.46 12.25
CA SER A 167 -0.27 6.08 11.04
C SER A 167 -1.31 6.76 10.18
N THR A 168 -0.86 7.73 9.39
CA THR A 168 -1.57 8.13 8.18
C THR A 168 -1.27 7.12 7.05
N THR A 169 -1.44 7.52 5.78
CA THR A 169 -1.10 6.69 4.62
C THR A 169 0.40 6.40 4.46
N THR A 170 1.27 6.99 5.30
CA THR A 170 2.72 6.76 5.19
C THR A 170 3.15 5.31 5.37
N LEU A 171 2.34 4.50 6.06
CA LEU A 171 2.63 3.10 6.32
C LEU A 171 1.93 2.16 5.31
N THR A 172 1.20 2.65 4.32
CA THR A 172 0.45 1.76 3.41
C THR A 172 1.32 1.00 2.42
N HIS A 173 2.58 1.40 2.25
CA HIS A 173 3.50 0.80 1.28
C HIS A 173 4.65 0.12 2.02
N GLY A 174 4.94 -1.13 1.64
CA GLY A 174 6.13 -1.85 2.10
C GLY A 174 6.00 -2.56 3.46
N ILE A 175 4.81 -2.64 4.06
CA ILE A 175 4.59 -3.57 5.17
C ILE A 175 4.27 -4.96 4.62
N ASP A 176 5.10 -5.94 4.96
CA ASP A 176 4.83 -7.35 4.77
C ASP A 176 5.15 -8.10 6.07
N LEU A 177 4.19 -8.09 6.99
CA LEU A 177 4.32 -8.71 8.32
C LEU A 177 3.17 -9.70 8.53
N PRO A 178 3.45 -11.00 8.73
CA PRO A 178 2.41 -12.03 8.80
C PRO A 178 1.61 -12.02 10.11
N ASN A 179 2.07 -11.26 11.12
CA ASN A 179 1.52 -11.21 12.47
C ASN A 179 0.72 -9.93 12.77
N ILE A 180 0.32 -9.21 11.72
CA ILE A 180 -0.68 -8.11 11.78
C ILE A 180 -2.09 -8.69 11.77
#